data_AF-A0A964LFG6-F1
#
_entry.id   AF-A0A964LFG6-F1
#
_cell.length_a   1.000
_cell.length_b   1.000
_cell.length_c   1.000
_cell.angle_alpha   90.00
_cell.angle_beta   90.00
_cell.angle_gamma   90.00
#
_symmetry.space_group_name_H-M   'P 1'
#
loop_
_entity.id
_entity.type
_entity.pdbx_description
1 polymer ?
#
loop_
_entity_poly.entity_id
_entity_poly.type
_entity_poly.pdbx_seq_one_letter_code
_entity_poly.pdbx_strand_id
1 'polypeptide(L)' 'MESRIFIDGIAQELMDRHIFCYTVHDAVGCLEKDVETVKEVIARHLEEAIGYTPSLKVARPKLQQGLEHFDV' A
#
# COMPACT_ATOMS: atom_id res chain seq x y z
N MET A 1 -2.03 17.51 -2.76
CA MET A 1 -3.47 17.32 -3.02
C MET A 1 -3.68 16.23 -4.05
N GLU A 2 -2.94 16.25 -5.16
CA GLU A 2 -3.02 15.23 -6.24
C GLU A 2 -2.61 13.81 -5.78
N SER A 3 -1.55 13.64 -4.99
CA SER A 3 -1.13 12.31 -4.50
C SER A 3 -2.17 11.63 -3.61
N ARG A 4 -3.01 12.40 -2.91
CA ARG A 4 -4.05 11.85 -2.01
C ARG A 4 -5.21 11.28 -2.81
N ILE A 5 -5.68 12.02 -3.83
CA ILE A 5 -6.75 11.57 -4.75
C ILE A 5 -6.32 10.29 -5.49
N PHE A 6 -5.05 10.21 -5.91
CA PHE A 6 -4.52 9.04 -6.59
C PHE A 6 -4.52 7.79 -5.70
N ILE A 7 -4.07 7.94 -4.45
CA ILE A 7 -4.01 6.84 -3.49
C ILE A 7 -5.41 6.45 -2.99
N ASP A 8 -6.35 7.39 -2.93
CA ASP A 8 -7.76 7.11 -2.64
C ASP A 8 -8.38 6.20 -3.74
N GLY A 9 -8.01 6.41 -5.02
CA GLY A 9 -8.44 5.55 -6.13
C GLY A 9 -7.90 4.12 -6.04
N ILE A 10 -6.62 3.98 -5.70
CA ILE A 10 -6.00 2.67 -5.44
C ILE A 10 -6.68 1.97 -4.26
N ALA A 11 -6.90 2.68 -3.16
CA ALA A 11 -7.54 2.13 -1.96
C ALA A 11 -8.98 1.69 -2.23
N GLN A 12 -9.75 2.49 -2.99
CA GLN A 12 -11.11 2.15 -3.39
C GLN A 12 -11.14 0.83 -4.16
N GLU A 13 -10.27 0.67 -5.17
CA GLU A 13 -10.25 -0.56 -5.96
C GLU A 13 -9.85 -1.79 -5.11
N LEU A 14 -8.87 -1.64 -4.22
CA LEU A 14 -8.48 -2.72 -3.32
C LEU A 14 -9.63 -3.15 -2.40
N MET A 15 -10.39 -2.19 -1.88
CA MET A 15 -11.58 -2.47 -1.07
C MET A 15 -12.69 -3.15 -1.87
N ASP A 16 -12.90 -2.75 -3.13
CA ASP A 16 -13.86 -3.40 -4.04
C ASP A 16 -13.47 -4.86 -4.34
N ARG A 17 -12.17 -5.18 -4.28
CA ARG A 17 -11.62 -6.54 -4.38
C ARG A 17 -11.58 -7.29 -3.04
N HIS A 18 -12.17 -6.74 -1.97
CA HIS A 18 -12.12 -7.27 -0.61
C HIS A 18 -10.71 -7.42 -0.02
N ILE A 19 -9.76 -6.59 -0.46
CA ILE A 19 -8.41 -6.52 0.06
C ILE A 19 -8.34 -5.37 1.06
N PHE A 20 -8.11 -5.72 2.34
CA PHE A 20 -7.93 -4.71 3.37
C PHE A 20 -6.60 -3.98 3.16
N CYS A 21 -6.66 -2.66 3.08
CA CYS A 21 -5.48 -1.81 2.97
C CYS A 21 -5.62 -0.54 3.83
N TYR A 22 -4.48 0.05 4.18
CA TYR A 22 -4.41 1.40 4.72
C TYR A 22 -3.36 2.20 3.95
N THR A 23 -3.52 3.51 3.92
CA THR A 23 -2.65 4.40 3.14
C THR A 23 -1.93 5.37 4.07
N VAL A 24 -0.63 5.56 3.84
CA VAL A 24 0.21 6.50 4.59
C VAL A 24 1.10 7.23 3.60
N HIS A 25 0.84 8.51 3.37
CA HIS A 25 1.57 9.34 2.40
C HIS A 25 1.66 8.68 1.02
N ASP A 26 2.80 8.08 0.68
CA ASP A 26 3.14 7.41 -0.58
C ASP A 26 3.18 5.87 -0.45
N ALA A 27 2.73 5.33 0.68
CA ALA A 27 2.73 3.90 0.98
C ALA A 27 1.31 3.34 1.12
N VAL A 28 1.15 2.09 0.68
CA VAL A 28 -0.04 1.26 0.90
C VAL A 28 0.37 0.09 1.78
N GLY A 29 -0.23 0.00 2.97
CA GLY A 29 -0.10 -1.16 3.85
C GLY A 29 -1.18 -2.19 3.55
N CYS A 30 -0.80 -3.46 3.52
CA CYS A 30 -1.68 -4.60 3.25
C CYS A 30 -1.18 -5.85 4.01
N LEU A 31 -1.99 -6.92 4.00
CA LEU A 31 -1.56 -8.21 4.51
C LEU A 31 -0.53 -8.85 3.57
N GLU A 32 0.42 -9.61 4.11
CA GLU A 32 1.50 -10.23 3.33
C GLU A 32 0.98 -11.10 2.17
N LYS A 33 -0.14 -11.80 2.38
CA LYS A 33 -0.79 -12.64 1.37
C LYS A 33 -1.29 -11.85 0.14
N ASP A 34 -1.55 -10.55 0.29
CA ASP A 34 -2.17 -9.70 -0.73
C ASP A 34 -1.14 -8.80 -1.43
N VAL A 35 0.14 -8.85 -1.04
CA VAL A 35 1.21 -7.95 -1.50
C VAL A 35 1.34 -7.94 -3.03
N GLU A 36 1.27 -9.09 -3.69
CA GLU A 36 1.43 -9.16 -5.14
C GLU A 36 0.24 -8.54 -5.87
N THR A 37 -0.98 -8.75 -5.39
CA THR A 37 -2.18 -8.11 -5.95
C THR A 37 -2.16 -6.60 -5.73
N VAL A 38 -1.73 -6.15 -4.55
CA VAL A 38 -1.59 -4.71 -4.26
C VAL A 38 -0.54 -4.06 -5.17
N LYS A 39 0.59 -4.73 -5.39
CA LYS A 39 1.61 -4.25 -6.35
C LYS A 39 1.07 -4.13 -7.76
N GLU A 40 0.29 -5.10 -8.22
CA GLU A 40 -0.34 -5.08 -9.54
C GLU A 40 -1.26 -3.87 -9.70
N VAL A 41 -2.15 -3.64 -8.72
CA VAL A 41 -3.10 -2.50 -8.75
C VAL A 41 -2.34 -1.17 -8.77
N ILE A 42 -1.36 -0.99 -7.87
CA ILE A 42 -0.55 0.24 -7.82
C ILE A 42 0.18 0.47 -9.16
N ALA A 43 0.80 -0.57 -9.72
CA ALA A 43 1.55 -0.47 -10.96
C ALA A 43 0.65 -0.05 -12.12
N ARG A 44 -0.54 -0.65 -12.24
CA ARG A 44 -1.50 -0.32 -13.31
C ARG A 44 -2.02 1.12 -13.19
N HIS A 45 -2.39 1.57 -11.99
CA HIS A 45 -2.82 2.97 -11.78
C HIS A 45 -1.71 3.96 -12.13
N LEU A 46 -0.45 3.66 -11.79
CA LEU A 46 0.68 4.54 -12.12
C LEU A 46 0.98 4.54 -13.63
N GLU A 47 0.86 3.39 -14.29
CA GLU A 47 1.00 3.31 -15.75
C GLU A 47 -0.10 4.10 -16.46
N GLU A 48 -1.35 4.02 -16.01
CA GLU A 48 -2.48 4.78 -16.58
C GLU A 48 -2.36 6.28 -16.33
N ALA A 49 -1.90 6.70 -15.15
CA ALA A 49 -1.85 8.11 -14.77
C ALA A 49 -0.65 8.86 -15.39
N ILE A 50 0.52 8.22 -15.46
CA ILE A 50 1.78 8.91 -15.85
C ILE A 50 2.59 8.16 -16.91
N GLY A 51 2.07 7.06 -17.47
CA GLY A 51 2.78 6.28 -18.50
C GLY A 51 4.06 5.63 -18.01
N TYR A 52 4.17 5.40 -16.70
CA TYR A 52 5.39 4.91 -16.06
C TYR A 52 5.13 3.65 -15.24
N THR A 53 5.93 2.61 -15.49
CA THR A 53 5.93 1.40 -14.68
C THR A 53 6.84 1.60 -13.45
N PRO A 54 6.29 1.65 -12.23
CA PRO A 54 7.06 1.96 -11.03
C PRO A 54 7.90 0.78 -10.54
N SER A 55 9.09 1.08 -10.01
CA SER A 55 9.83 0.13 -9.19
C SER A 55 9.27 0.14 -7.77
N LEU A 56 8.34 -0.79 -7.48
CA LEU A 56 7.73 -0.92 -6.17
C LEU A 56 8.65 -1.67 -5.20
N LYS A 57 8.84 -1.12 -4.01
CA LYS A 57 9.61 -1.74 -2.91
C LYS A 57 8.66 -2.23 -1.83
N VAL A 58 8.84 -3.48 -1.39
CA VAL A 58 8.12 -4.02 -0.24
C VAL A 58 8.98 -3.82 1.00
N ALA A 59 8.52 -2.94 1.91
CA ALA A 59 9.10 -2.82 3.24
C ALA A 59 8.31 -3.70 4.21
N ARG A 60 8.99 -4.63 4.88
CA ARG A 60 8.42 -5.34 6.04
C ARG A 60 8.88 -4.58 7.28
N PRO A 61 8.02 -3.77 7.93
CA PRO A 61 8.40 -3.16 9.19
C PRO A 61 8.74 -4.30 10.15
N LYS A 62 9.96 -4.30 10.70
CA LYS A 62 10.29 -5.16 11.83
C LYS A 62 9.43 -4.67 12.98
N LEU A 63 8.38 -5.41 13.33
CA LEU A 63 7.73 -5.31 14.64
C LEU A 63 8.69 -5.86 15.71
N GLN A 64 9.85 -5.21 15.87
CA GLN A 64 10.85 -5.48 16.89
C GLN A 64 11.46 -4.14 17.23
N GLN A 65 10.83 -3.40 18.15
CA GLN A 65 11.44 -2.34 19.00
C GLN A 65 10.42 -1.51 19.80
N GLY A 66 9.12 -1.87 19.81
CA GLY A 66 8.10 -1.13 20.57
C GLY A 66 7.38 -1.90 21.68
N LEU A 67 7.58 -3.23 21.79
CA LEU A 67 6.85 -4.07 22.75
C LEU A 67 7.68 -4.50 23.97
N GLU A 68 8.96 -4.12 24.06
CA GLU A 68 9.83 -4.47 25.20
C GLU A 68 9.67 -3.53 26.42
N HIS A 69 8.66 -2.65 26.43
CA HIS A 69 8.44 -1.68 27.52
C HIS A 69 7.03 -1.69 28.15
N PHE A 70 6.22 -2.72 27.90
CA PHE A 70 5.00 -2.94 28.66
C PHE A 70 5.09 -4.27 29.43
N ASP A 71 5.95 -4.28 30.45
CA ASP A 71 5.71 -5.10 31.63
C ASP A 71 4.60 -4.41 32.43
N VAL A 72 3.41 -5.01 32.45
CA VAL A 72 2.33 -4.73 33.42
C VAL A 72 2.27 -5.90 34.40
#